data_AF-A0A928W9K9-F1
#
_entry.id   AF-A0A928W9K9-F1
#
_cell.length_a   1.000
_cell.length_b   1.000
_cell.length_c   1.000
_cell.angle_alpha   90.00
_cell.angle_beta   90.00
_cell.angle_gamma   90.00
#
_symmetry.space_group_name_H-M   'P 1'
#
loop_
_entity.id
_entity.type
_entity.pdbx_description
1 polymer ?
#
loop_
_entity_poly.entity_id
_entity_poly.type
_entity_poly.pdbx_seq_one_letter_code
_entity_poly.pdbx_strand_id
1 'polypeptide(L)' 'MSKLVVKRSEPKIWQKHDPKGNIYWLVFDPFTSSYSYFSSEQEVRIWIEKRYHRCP' A
#
# COMPACT_ATOMS: atom_id res chain seq x y z
N MET A 1 13.35 -12.14 -24.21
CA MET A 1 12.74 -12.92 -23.11
C MET A 1 12.22 -11.93 -22.07
N SER A 2 10.93 -11.58 -22.15
CA SER A 2 10.29 -10.60 -21.27
C SER A 2 10.17 -11.16 -19.85
N LYS A 3 10.69 -10.41 -18.88
CA LYS A 3 10.64 -10.74 -17.45
C LYS A 3 9.20 -10.60 -16.95
N LEU A 4 8.42 -11.67 -17.05
CA LEU A 4 7.11 -11.82 -16.37
C LEU A 4 7.34 -12.11 -14.88
N VAL A 5 7.99 -11.19 -14.17
CA VAL A 5 8.03 -11.24 -12.71
C VAL A 5 6.81 -10.49 -12.21
N VAL A 6 5.73 -11.26 -12.06
CA VAL A 6 4.61 -11.06 -11.13
C VAL A 6 4.30 -9.59 -10.78
N LYS A 7 3.54 -8.89 -11.64
CA LYS A 7 2.72 -7.71 -11.26
C LYS A 7 1.74 -7.98 -10.10
N ARG A 8 1.60 -9.23 -9.62
CA ARG A 8 0.63 -9.60 -8.56
C ARG A 8 1.05 -9.17 -7.16
N SER A 9 2.28 -8.72 -6.93
CA SER A 9 2.79 -8.42 -5.58
C SER A 9 2.85 -6.92 -5.23
N GLU A 10 2.56 -6.04 -6.19
CA GLU A 10 2.56 -4.59 -5.95
C GLU A 10 1.35 -4.18 -5.09
N PRO A 11 1.56 -3.43 -4.00
CA PRO A 11 0.47 -2.94 -3.19
C PRO A 11 -0.34 -1.88 -3.94
N LYS A 12 -1.66 -1.89 -3.75
CA LYS A 12 -2.56 -0.87 -4.33
C LYS A 12 -2.84 0.19 -3.28
N ILE A 13 -2.76 1.46 -3.66
CA ILE A 13 -2.87 2.59 -2.74
C ILE A 13 -3.89 3.58 -3.28
N TRP A 14 -4.81 4.02 -2.43
CA TRP A 14 -5.81 5.03 -2.76
C TRP A 14 -5.82 6.13 -1.70
N GLN A 15 -5.77 7.38 -2.15
CA GLN A 15 -6.11 8.53 -1.31
C GLN A 15 -7.63 8.72 -1.34
N LYS A 16 -8.25 8.90 -0.17
CA LYS A 16 -9.69 9.06 -0.01
C LYS A 16 -9.97 10.18 0.98
N HIS A 17 -11.21 10.66 0.95
CA HIS A 17 -11.73 11.60 1.95
C HIS A 17 -12.78 10.88 2.79
N ASP A 18 -12.77 11.12 4.09
CA ASP A 18 -13.85 10.70 4.97
C ASP A 18 -15.08 11.65 4.82
N PRO A 19 -16.23 11.34 5.41
CA PRO A 19 -17.40 12.21 5.36
C PRO A 19 -17.21 13.61 5.97
N LYS A 20 -16.15 13.81 6.78
CA LYS A 20 -15.78 15.11 7.37
C LYS A 20 -14.78 15.89 6.50
N GLY A 21 -14.35 15.32 5.37
CA GLY A 21 -13.36 15.92 4.47
C GLY A 21 -11.91 15.64 4.85
N ASN A 22 -11.64 14.78 5.85
CA ASN A 22 -10.27 14.43 6.21
C ASN A 22 -9.70 13.45 5.19
N ILE A 23 -8.45 13.70 4.77
CA ILE A 23 -7.72 12.80 3.88
C ILE A 23 -7.25 11.57 4.67
N TYR A 24 -7.44 10.40 4.09
CA TYR A 24 -6.83 9.15 4.55
C TYR A 24 -6.37 8.31 3.35
N TRP A 25 -5.49 7.36 3.62
CA TRP A 25 -4.95 6.45 2.63
C TRP A 25 -5.40 5.02 2.92
N LEU A 26 -5.94 4.35 1.90
CA LEU A 26 -6.25 2.93 1.93
C LEU A 26 -5.18 2.19 1.13
N VAL A 27 -4.55 1.20 1.75
CA VAL A 27 -3.55 0.36 1.13
C VAL A 27 -4.04 -1.08 1.13
N PHE A 28 -3.96 -1.74 -0.01
CA PHE A 28 -4.17 -3.18 -0.16
C PHE A 28 -2.85 -3.87 -0.44
N ASP A 29 -2.54 -4.84 0.40
CA ASP A 29 -1.37 -5.70 0.28
C ASP A 29 -1.77 -7.07 -0.30
N PRO A 30 -1.36 -7.40 -1.54
CA PRO A 30 -1.68 -8.69 -2.14
C PRO A 30 -0.90 -9.87 -1.57
N PHE A 31 0.22 -9.64 -0.86
CA PHE A 31 1.00 -10.72 -0.23
C PHE A 31 0.32 -11.26 1.03
N THR A 32 -0.22 -10.35 1.85
CA THR A 32 -0.96 -10.70 3.07
C THR A 32 -2.47 -10.76 2.83
N SER A 33 -2.94 -10.39 1.64
CA SER A 33 -4.37 -10.23 1.31
C SER A 33 -5.11 -9.31 2.31
N SER A 34 -4.44 -8.26 2.79
CA SER A 34 -4.97 -7.39 3.85
C SER A 34 -5.06 -5.93 3.42
N TYR A 35 -5.99 -5.21 4.05
CA TYR A 35 -6.10 -3.76 3.93
C TYR A 35 -5.48 -3.05 5.14
N SER A 36 -4.96 -1.85 4.93
CA SER A 36 -4.43 -0.96 5.98
C SER A 36 -4.86 0.47 5.70
N TYR A 37 -5.10 1.23 6.77
CA TYR A 37 -5.52 2.62 6.72
C TYR A 37 -4.44 3.49 7.34
N PHE A 38 -4.14 4.61 6.70
CA PHE A 38 -3.14 5.57 7.17
C PHE A 38 -3.71 6.99 7.12
N SER A 39 -3.27 7.81 8.06
CA SER A 39 -3.70 9.21 8.20
C SER A 39 -2.80 10.18 7.42
N SER A 40 -1.62 9.73 6.97
CA SER A 40 -0.67 10.56 6.24
C SER A 40 0.09 9.78 5.16
N GLU A 41 0.61 10.51 4.17
CA GLU A 41 1.48 9.94 3.15
C GLU A 41 2.79 9.37 3.77
N GLN A 42 3.29 10.02 4.81
CA GLN A 42 4.52 9.59 5.48
C GLN A 42 4.37 8.19 6.12
N GLU A 43 3.21 7.91 6.73
CA GLU A 43 2.90 6.58 7.25
C GLU A 43 2.83 5.52 6.13
N VAL A 44 2.25 5.87 4.98
CA VAL A 44 2.24 4.99 3.80
C VAL A 44 3.65 4.70 3.31
N ARG A 45 4.54 5.71 3.23
CA ARG A 45 5.94 5.54 2.83
C ARG A 45 6.68 4.57 3.75
N ILE A 46 6.56 4.78 5.07
CA ILE A 46 7.16 3.89 6.08
C ILE A 46 6.63 2.46 5.94
N TRP A 47 5.34 2.30 5.65
CA TRP A 47 4.74 0.98 5.43
C TRP A 47 5.32 0.29 4.18
N ILE A 48 5.45 1.01 3.07
CA ILE A 48 6.06 0.50 1.81
C ILE A 48 7.48 0.02 2.08
N GLU A 49 8.29 0.85 2.75
CA GLU A 49 9.67 0.51 3.10
C GLU A 49 9.70 -0.77 3.96
N LYS A 50 8.90 -0.84 5.03
CA LYS A 50 8.84 -2.03 5.89
C LYS A 50 8.43 -3.28 5.13
N ARG A 51 7.49 -3.17 4.19
CA ARG A 51 7.03 -4.28 3.36
C ARG A 51 8.17 -4.85 2.50
N TYR A 52 8.89 -4.00 1.77
CA TYR A 52 9.98 -4.44 0.89
C TYR A 52 11.23 -4.88 1.67
N HIS A 53 11.42 -4.44 2.91
CA HIS A 53 12.46 -4.99 3.78
C HIS A 53 12.11 -6.37 4.38
N ARG A 54 10.82 -6.70 4.51
CA ARG A 54 10.36 -7.96 5.12
C ARG A 54 10.23 -9.12 4.13
N CYS A 55 10.02 -8.85 2.84
CA CYS A 55 9.94 -9.87 1.80
C CYS A 55 10.87 -9.48 0.64
N PRO A 56 12.02 -10.15 0.48
CA PRO A 56 12.91 -9.96 -0.67
C PRO A 56 12.30 -10.47 -1.98
#